data_AF-A0AAU7CB37-F1
#
_entry.id   AF-A0AAU7CB37-F1
#
_cell.length_a   1.000
_cell.length_b   1.000
_cell.length_c   1.000
_cell.angle_alpha   90.00
_cell.angle_beta   90.00
_cell.angle_gamma   90.00
#
_symmetry.space_group_name_H-M   'P 1'
#
loop_
_entity.id
_entity.type
_entity.pdbx_description
1 polymer ?
#
loop_
_entity_poly.entity_id
_entity_poly.type
_entity_poly.pdbx_seq_one_letter_code
_entity_poly.pdbx_strand_id
1 'polypeptide(L)'
;MQAQAVRRFSLLDGMILLAVPAVWLAVSRHLGSKVMSTRFWYLDDFHLLHTLHHGIGLFLFILSIALILIRFRPPRPGRRRLWRQPGLAACVAAMFGVTINAISTAASNYSHLITFENFSVEVFLGPWPYCGPAVAGAWLALGFSGLWRAERSLIDRLGRFLGVCWLLEFVLGEIQGIRWAVILGNLISRAWS
;
A
#
# COMPACT_ATOMS: atom_id res chain seq x y z
N MET A 1 -31.71 -22.68 -12.48
CA MET A 1 -30.43 -22.20 -11.89
C MET A 1 -29.29 -22.71 -12.76
N GLN A 2 -28.74 -21.89 -13.66
CA GLN A 2 -27.55 -22.29 -14.43
C GLN A 2 -26.35 -22.33 -13.48
N ALA A 3 -25.66 -23.46 -13.40
CA ALA A 3 -24.42 -23.58 -12.65
C ALA A 3 -23.43 -22.55 -13.19
N GLN A 4 -23.20 -21.47 -12.45
CA GLN A 4 -22.20 -20.47 -12.83
C GLN A 4 -20.85 -21.16 -12.87
N ALA A 5 -20.26 -21.23 -14.08
CA ALA A 5 -18.94 -21.76 -14.28
C ALA A 5 -17.94 -20.96 -13.43
N VAL A 6 -17.45 -21.58 -12.36
CA VAL A 6 -16.38 -21.02 -11.53
C VAL A 6 -15.15 -20.92 -12.42
N ARG A 7 -14.64 -19.70 -12.63
CA ARG A 7 -13.41 -19.49 -13.40
C ARG A 7 -12.27 -20.26 -12.73
N ARG A 8 -11.66 -21.18 -13.48
CA ARG A 8 -10.44 -21.87 -13.06
C ARG A 8 -9.25 -20.92 -13.17
N PHE A 9 -8.33 -21.02 -12.21
CA PHE A 9 -7.05 -20.30 -12.25
C PHE A 9 -6.27 -20.74 -13.49
N SER A 10 -5.90 -19.79 -14.36
CA SER A 10 -5.20 -20.10 -15.61
C SER A 10 -3.69 -19.94 -15.46
N LEU A 11 -2.91 -20.62 -16.30
CA LEU A 11 -1.45 -20.47 -16.35
C LEU A 11 -1.02 -19.00 -16.45
N LEU A 12 -1.73 -18.20 -17.26
CA LEU A 12 -1.44 -16.79 -17.43
C LEU A 12 -1.64 -15.99 -16.13
N ASP A 13 -2.62 -16.36 -15.28
CA ASP A 13 -2.80 -15.69 -13.99
C ASP A 13 -1.60 -15.97 -13.07
N GLY A 14 -1.06 -17.19 -13.13
CA GLY A 14 0.20 -17.55 -12.48
C GLY A 14 1.37 -16.75 -13.02
N MET A 15 1.49 -16.61 -14.33
CA MET A 15 2.56 -15.81 -14.97
C MET A 15 2.50 -14.33 -14.56
N ILE A 16 1.31 -13.74 -14.49
CA ILE A 16 1.14 -12.34 -14.03
C ILE A 16 1.60 -12.22 -12.58
N LEU A 17 1.18 -13.14 -11.70
CA LEU A 17 1.58 -13.12 -10.29
C LEU A 17 3.09 -13.34 -10.11
N LEU A 18 3.74 -14.12 -10.97
CA LEU A 18 5.19 -14.29 -10.99
C LEU A 18 5.93 -13.06 -11.54
N ALA A 19 5.32 -12.32 -12.47
CA ALA A 19 5.92 -11.09 -13.01
C ALA A 19 5.97 -9.96 -11.97
N VAL A 20 5.00 -9.89 -11.04
CA VAL A 20 4.94 -8.87 -9.98
C VAL A 20 6.23 -8.77 -9.15
N PRO A 21 6.74 -9.84 -8.51
CA PRO A 21 7.98 -9.76 -7.74
C PRO A 21 9.19 -9.41 -8.61
N ALA A 22 9.24 -9.87 -9.86
CA ALA A 22 10.32 -9.51 -10.78
C ALA A 22 10.33 -8.00 -11.09
N VAL A 23 9.16 -7.42 -11.40
CA VAL A 23 9.00 -5.98 -11.62
C VAL A 23 9.36 -5.19 -10.36
N TRP A 24 8.85 -5.63 -9.20
CA TRP A 24 9.16 -5.01 -7.92
C TRP A 24 10.66 -5.00 -7.61
N LEU A 25 11.35 -6.13 -7.78
CA LEU A 25 12.80 -6.23 -7.57
C LEU A 25 13.57 -5.33 -8.54
N ALA A 26 13.17 -5.28 -9.82
CA ALA A 26 13.80 -4.42 -10.81
C ALA A 26 13.67 -2.93 -10.45
N VAL A 27 12.46 -2.50 -10.06
CA VAL A 27 12.21 -1.11 -9.62
C VAL A 27 12.98 -0.79 -8.34
N SER A 28 12.96 -1.69 -7.36
CA SER A 28 13.67 -1.51 -6.09
C SER A 28 15.18 -1.41 -6.30
N ARG A 29 15.76 -2.23 -7.19
CA ARG A 29 17.17 -2.13 -7.58
C ARG A 29 17.49 -0.79 -8.24
N HIS A 30 16.63 -0.32 -9.14
CA HIS A 30 16.83 0.96 -9.82
C HIS A 30 16.79 2.13 -8.84
N LEU A 31 15.78 2.17 -7.95
CA LEU A 31 15.66 3.20 -6.93
C LEU A 31 16.81 3.15 -5.92
N GLY A 32 17.17 1.95 -5.45
CA GLY A 32 18.28 1.73 -4.52
C GLY A 32 19.61 2.24 -5.07
N SER A 33 19.90 1.99 -6.36
CA SER A 33 21.15 2.44 -6.98
C SER A 33 21.32 3.97 -7.01
N LYS A 34 20.22 4.73 -7.05
CA LYS A 34 20.26 6.21 -7.00
C LYS A 34 20.41 6.75 -5.59
N VAL A 35 19.79 6.09 -4.61
CA VAL A 35 19.82 6.51 -3.20
C VAL A 35 21.16 6.17 -2.56
N MET A 36 21.75 5.02 -2.89
CA MET A 36 22.98 4.54 -2.25
C MET A 36 24.24 5.33 -2.65
N SER A 37 24.18 6.18 -3.68
CA SER A 37 25.33 7.00 -4.10
C SER A 37 25.52 8.28 -3.27
N THR A 38 24.57 8.65 -2.39
CA THR A 38 24.59 9.97 -1.71
C THR A 38 24.62 9.92 -0.19
N ARG A 39 24.40 8.77 0.46
CA ARG A 39 24.41 8.67 1.94
C ARG A 39 25.04 7.36 2.42
N PHE A 40 26.17 7.45 3.12
CA PHE A 40 26.93 6.31 3.62
C PHE A 40 27.15 6.41 5.16
N TRP A 41 26.86 5.29 5.85
CA TRP A 41 27.41 4.77 7.12
C TRP A 41 26.96 5.20 8.53
N TYR A 42 25.96 6.04 8.75
CA TYR A 42 25.53 6.30 10.12
C TYR A 42 24.05 5.96 10.34
N LEU A 43 23.82 4.80 10.99
CA LEU A 43 22.58 4.19 11.52
C LEU A 43 22.01 2.99 10.72
N ASP A 44 22.69 1.84 10.86
CA ASP A 44 22.50 0.59 10.08
C ASP A 44 21.12 -0.09 10.25
N ASP A 45 20.54 -0.11 11.45
CA ASP A 45 19.27 -0.84 11.67
C ASP A 45 18.02 -0.05 11.24
N PHE A 46 18.05 1.28 11.38
CA PHE A 46 16.90 2.13 11.12
C PHE A 46 16.64 2.30 9.62
N HIS A 47 17.70 2.44 8.83
CA HIS A 47 17.60 2.51 7.38
C HIS A 47 17.07 1.21 6.78
N LEU A 48 17.45 0.06 7.33
CA LEU A 48 16.97 -1.23 6.87
C LEU A 48 15.45 -1.35 7.06
N LEU A 49 14.93 -1.06 8.26
CA LEU A 49 13.50 -1.11 8.55
C LEU A 49 12.69 -0.14 7.66
N HIS A 50 13.17 1.10 7.51
CA HIS A 50 12.52 2.10 6.66
C HIS A 50 12.51 1.68 5.17
N THR A 51 13.63 1.13 4.69
CA THR A 51 13.76 0.63 3.31
C THR A 51 12.88 -0.58 3.07
N LEU A 52 12.81 -1.52 4.03
CA LEU A 52 11.92 -2.67 3.97
C LEU A 52 10.46 -2.23 3.91
N HIS A 53 10.06 -1.27 4.75
CA HIS A 53 8.71 -0.72 4.76
C HIS A 53 8.33 -0.09 3.40
N HIS A 54 9.21 0.74 2.83
CA HIS A 54 8.99 1.30 1.49
C HIS A 54 8.90 0.22 0.41
N GLY A 55 9.79 -0.78 0.49
CA GLY A 55 9.82 -1.91 -0.43
C GLY A 55 8.54 -2.73 -0.40
N ILE A 56 8.05 -3.05 0.81
CA ILE A 56 6.81 -3.80 1.01
C ILE A 56 5.62 -3.03 0.43
N GLY A 57 5.45 -1.74 0.76
CA GLY A 57 4.35 -0.94 0.20
C GLY A 57 4.35 -0.90 -1.34
N LEU A 58 5.51 -0.74 -1.98
CA LEU A 58 5.63 -0.80 -3.44
C LEU A 58 5.24 -2.17 -4.00
N PHE A 59 5.68 -3.26 -3.36
CA PHE A 59 5.30 -4.62 -3.75
C PHE A 59 3.77 -4.81 -3.65
N LEU A 60 3.16 -4.39 -2.55
CA LEU A 60 1.71 -4.47 -2.34
C LEU A 60 0.94 -3.65 -3.37
N PHE A 61 1.47 -2.50 -3.79
CA PHE A 61 0.89 -1.65 -4.83
C PHE A 61 0.87 -2.35 -6.20
N ILE A 62 2.03 -2.85 -6.66
CA ILE A 62 2.14 -3.57 -7.94
C ILE A 62 1.25 -4.82 -7.92
N LEU A 63 1.21 -5.54 -6.79
CA LEU A 63 0.35 -6.70 -6.61
C LEU A 63 -1.15 -6.33 -6.65
N SER A 64 -1.53 -5.16 -6.11
CA SER A 64 -2.90 -4.64 -6.17
C SER A 64 -3.34 -4.41 -7.61
N ILE A 65 -2.48 -3.77 -8.43
CA ILE A 65 -2.72 -3.55 -9.86
C ILE A 65 -2.87 -4.89 -10.58
N ALA A 66 -1.96 -5.84 -10.35
CA ALA A 66 -2.00 -7.15 -10.98
C ALA A 66 -3.30 -7.91 -10.69
N LEU A 67 -3.76 -7.91 -9.43
CA LEU A 67 -5.02 -8.55 -9.05
C LEU A 67 -6.24 -7.87 -9.69
N ILE A 68 -6.23 -6.54 -9.82
CA ILE A 68 -7.27 -5.78 -10.53
C ILE A 68 -7.31 -6.22 -12.01
N LEU A 69 -6.16 -6.25 -12.69
CA LEU A 69 -6.05 -6.66 -14.10
C LEU A 69 -6.53 -8.11 -14.31
N ILE A 70 -6.10 -9.04 -13.45
CA ILE A 70 -6.55 -10.43 -13.47
C ILE A 70 -8.08 -10.53 -13.31
N ARG A 71 -8.69 -9.68 -12.47
CA ARG A 71 -10.14 -9.67 -12.21
C ARG A 71 -10.96 -9.21 -13.42
N PHE A 72 -10.42 -8.27 -14.21
CA PHE A 72 -11.11 -7.74 -15.38
C PHE A 72 -11.05 -8.66 -16.60
N ARG A 73 -10.24 -9.73 -16.55
CA ARG A 73 -10.10 -10.71 -17.63
C ARG A 73 -11.31 -11.64 -17.76
N PRO A 74 -11.80 -11.94 -18.98
CA PRO A 74 -12.86 -12.93 -19.22
C PRO A 74 -12.48 -14.35 -18.77
N PRO A 75 -13.44 -15.21 -18.33
CA PRO A 75 -14.86 -14.91 -18.11
C PRO A 75 -15.06 -14.10 -16.82
N ARG A 76 -15.62 -12.90 -16.96
CA ARG A 76 -15.82 -11.97 -15.84
C ARG A 76 -17.20 -12.16 -15.21
N PRO A 77 -17.31 -12.21 -13.86
CA PRO A 77 -18.61 -12.10 -13.22
C PRO A 77 -19.23 -10.74 -13.57
N GLY A 78 -20.56 -10.63 -13.53
CA GLY A 78 -21.25 -9.38 -13.82
C GLY A 78 -20.69 -8.21 -12.99
N ARG A 79 -20.50 -7.04 -13.61
CA ARG A 79 -19.84 -5.86 -12.99
C ARG A 79 -20.38 -5.55 -11.59
N ARG A 80 -21.69 -5.65 -11.39
CA ARG A 80 -22.34 -5.41 -10.09
C ARG A 80 -21.90 -6.40 -9.00
N ARG A 81 -21.59 -7.65 -9.36
CA ARG A 81 -21.07 -8.65 -8.43
C ARG A 81 -19.59 -8.41 -8.13
N LEU A 82 -18.84 -7.99 -9.14
CA LEU A 82 -17.41 -7.70 -9.03
C LEU A 82 -17.14 -6.60 -7.98
N TRP A 83 -17.90 -5.49 -8.01
CA TRP A 83 -17.79 -4.40 -7.04
C TRP A 83 -18.22 -4.75 -5.61
N ARG A 84 -18.92 -5.88 -5.42
CA ARG A 84 -19.34 -6.38 -4.10
C ARG A 84 -18.32 -7.33 -3.46
N GLN A 85 -17.23 -7.60 -4.16
CA GLN A 85 -16.23 -8.55 -3.71
C GLN A 85 -15.17 -7.83 -2.86
N PRO A 86 -14.95 -8.28 -1.61
CA PRO A 86 -14.08 -7.57 -0.67
C PRO A 86 -12.62 -7.51 -1.14
N GLY A 87 -12.15 -8.52 -1.87
CA GLY A 87 -10.79 -8.53 -2.39
C GLY A 87 -10.54 -7.47 -3.47
N LEU A 88 -11.51 -7.22 -4.35
CA LEU A 88 -11.39 -6.13 -5.33
C LEU A 88 -11.50 -4.76 -4.65
N ALA A 89 -12.45 -4.62 -3.72
CA ALA A 89 -12.63 -3.37 -2.98
C ALA A 89 -11.35 -2.98 -2.22
N ALA A 90 -10.66 -3.94 -1.61
CA ALA A 90 -9.36 -3.70 -0.98
C ALA A 90 -8.32 -3.17 -1.98
N CYS A 91 -8.13 -3.83 -3.13
CA CYS A 91 -7.17 -3.36 -4.14
C CYS A 91 -7.50 -1.95 -4.64
N VAL A 92 -8.76 -1.67 -4.95
CA VAL A 92 -9.19 -0.35 -5.46
C VAL A 92 -9.04 0.73 -4.39
N ALA A 93 -9.39 0.44 -3.14
CA ALA A 93 -9.22 1.37 -2.04
C ALA A 93 -7.74 1.67 -1.75
N ALA A 94 -6.88 0.64 -1.78
CA ALA A 94 -5.44 0.82 -1.65
C ALA A 94 -4.88 1.70 -2.77
N MET A 95 -5.27 1.46 -4.04
CA MET A 95 -4.90 2.32 -5.17
C MET A 95 -5.33 3.77 -4.95
N PHE A 96 -6.53 3.99 -4.42
CA PHE A 96 -7.02 5.32 -4.11
C PHE A 96 -6.18 5.99 -3.01
N GLY A 97 -5.82 5.24 -1.96
CA GLY A 97 -4.91 5.72 -0.90
C GLY A 97 -3.53 6.11 -1.43
N VAL A 98 -2.96 5.31 -2.35
CA VAL A 98 -1.70 5.64 -3.03
C VAL A 98 -1.83 6.92 -3.86
N THR A 99 -2.92 7.09 -4.59
CA THR A 99 -3.16 8.31 -5.38
C THR A 99 -3.26 9.55 -4.50
N ILE A 100 -3.99 9.47 -3.38
CA ILE A 100 -4.05 10.58 -2.40
C ILE A 100 -2.65 10.90 -1.89
N ASN A 101 -1.88 9.88 -1.52
CA ASN A 101 -0.52 10.05 -1.03
C ASN A 101 0.39 10.76 -2.04
N ALA A 102 0.33 10.34 -3.31
CA ALA A 102 1.10 10.94 -4.39
C ALA A 102 0.72 12.41 -4.61
N ILE A 103 -0.59 12.73 -4.58
CA ILE A 103 -1.08 14.11 -4.71
C ILE A 103 -0.62 14.96 -3.53
N SER A 104 -0.77 14.48 -2.29
CA SER A 104 -0.32 15.19 -1.09
C SER A 104 1.20 15.46 -1.15
N THR A 105 1.98 14.45 -1.53
CA THR A 105 3.44 14.61 -1.69
C THR A 105 3.80 15.64 -2.75
N ALA A 106 3.11 15.63 -3.90
CA ALA A 106 3.32 16.63 -4.94
C ALA A 106 2.97 18.03 -4.43
N ALA A 107 1.81 18.20 -3.78
CA ALA A 107 1.35 19.47 -3.23
C ALA A 107 2.33 20.04 -2.19
N SER A 108 2.85 19.20 -1.28
CA SER A 108 3.88 19.60 -0.31
C SER A 108 5.14 20.11 -0.99
N ASN A 109 5.66 19.38 -1.98
CA ASN A 109 6.84 19.81 -2.75
C ASN A 109 6.61 21.17 -3.46
N TYR A 110 5.43 21.40 -4.01
CA TYR A 110 5.09 22.70 -4.61
C TYR A 110 4.99 23.82 -3.56
N SER A 111 4.46 23.55 -2.37
CA SER A 111 4.36 24.56 -1.29
C SER A 111 5.73 25.01 -0.75
N HIS A 112 6.72 24.11 -0.71
CA HIS A 112 8.10 24.45 -0.32
C HIS A 112 8.80 25.37 -1.32
N LEU A 113 8.36 25.39 -2.58
CA LEU A 113 8.90 26.32 -3.58
C LEU A 113 8.32 27.74 -3.42
N ILE A 114 7.25 27.91 -2.64
CA ILE A 114 6.49 29.16 -2.53
C ILE A 114 6.61 29.80 -1.13
N THR A 115 7.00 29.04 -0.09
CA THR A 115 7.02 29.52 1.30
C THR A 115 8.42 29.96 1.74
N PHE A 116 8.56 31.24 2.11
CA PHE A 116 9.74 31.83 2.77
C PHE A 116 9.65 31.66 4.30
N GLU A 117 10.76 31.26 4.95
CA GLU A 117 11.16 31.44 6.38
C GLU A 117 10.03 31.33 7.45
N ASN A 118 9.86 30.32 8.32
CA ASN A 118 10.84 29.66 9.20
C ASN A 118 10.25 28.48 10.02
N PHE A 119 9.17 27.82 9.60
CA PHE A 119 8.68 26.64 10.34
C PHE A 119 7.86 25.68 9.47
N SER A 120 8.44 24.52 9.16
CA SER A 120 7.73 23.40 8.53
C SER A 120 7.60 22.27 9.54
N VAL A 121 6.37 22.04 10.03
CA VAL A 121 6.07 20.82 10.78
C VAL A 121 5.85 19.71 9.76
N GLU A 122 6.87 18.91 9.51
CA GLU A 122 6.70 17.63 8.83
C GLU A 122 5.99 16.68 9.79
N VAL A 123 4.66 16.59 9.67
CA VAL A 123 3.93 15.49 10.29
C VAL A 123 4.40 14.23 9.56
N PHE A 124 5.24 13.43 10.21
CA PHE A 124 5.70 12.14 9.71
C PHE A 124 4.54 11.13 9.72
N LEU A 125 3.61 11.34 8.80
CA LEU A 125 2.69 10.30 8.35
C LEU A 125 3.56 9.35 7.53
N GLY A 126 3.69 8.09 7.95
CA GLY A 126 4.53 7.10 7.26
C GLY A 126 4.24 7.04 5.75
N PRO A 127 5.08 6.39 4.94
CA PRO A 127 5.07 6.52 3.48
C PRO A 127 3.77 6.13 2.77
N TRP A 128 2.84 5.43 3.44
CA TRP A 128 1.58 4.96 2.86
C TRP A 128 0.39 5.17 3.81
N PRO A 129 0.18 6.39 4.35
CA PRO A 129 -0.67 6.58 5.52
C PRO A 129 -2.16 6.38 5.20
N TYR A 130 -2.52 6.52 3.93
CA TYR A 130 -3.92 6.47 3.49
C TYR A 130 -4.38 5.09 3.03
N CYS A 131 -3.48 4.13 2.78
CA CYS A 131 -3.84 2.85 2.16
C CYS A 131 -4.63 1.95 3.12
N GLY A 132 -4.11 1.74 4.34
CA GLY A 132 -4.79 0.94 5.37
C GLY A 132 -6.17 1.50 5.73
N PRO A 133 -6.30 2.79 6.09
CA PRO A 133 -7.59 3.41 6.39
C PRO A 133 -8.57 3.35 5.21
N ALA A 134 -8.12 3.53 3.97
CA ALA A 134 -8.97 3.39 2.79
C ALA A 134 -9.52 1.96 2.65
N VAL A 135 -8.67 0.94 2.83
CA VAL A 135 -9.08 -0.48 2.82
C VAL A 135 -10.08 -0.77 3.95
N ALA A 136 -9.79 -0.32 5.18
CA ALA A 136 -10.68 -0.47 6.32
C ALA A 136 -12.04 0.18 6.05
N GLY A 137 -12.06 1.42 5.57
CA GLY A 137 -13.27 2.15 5.23
C GLY A 137 -14.09 1.44 4.15
N ALA A 138 -13.44 0.93 3.10
CA ALA A 138 -14.12 0.18 2.04
C ALA A 138 -14.74 -1.13 2.56
N TRP A 139 -14.04 -1.86 3.42
CA TRP A 139 -14.56 -3.07 4.06
C TRP A 139 -15.71 -2.79 5.02
N LEU A 140 -15.60 -1.76 5.85
CA LEU A 140 -16.68 -1.32 6.74
C LEU A 140 -17.92 -0.91 5.93
N ALA A 141 -17.74 -0.11 4.87
CA ALA A 141 -18.84 0.29 3.99
C ALA A 141 -19.53 -0.93 3.33
N LEU A 142 -18.76 -1.91 2.85
CA LEU A 142 -19.32 -3.16 2.31
C LEU A 142 -20.03 -4.01 3.38
N GLY A 143 -19.48 -4.05 4.59
CA GLY A 143 -20.06 -4.77 5.73
C GLY A 143 -21.40 -4.16 6.15
N PHE A 144 -21.42 -2.86 6.44
CA PHE A 144 -22.62 -2.15 6.89
C PHE A 144 -23.71 -2.07 5.84
N SER A 145 -23.36 -2.00 4.55
CA SER A 145 -24.35 -2.03 3.46
C SER A 145 -24.91 -3.43 3.17
N GLY A 146 -24.43 -4.48 3.86
CA GLY A 146 -24.81 -5.88 3.56
C GLY A 146 -24.39 -6.33 2.15
N LEU A 147 -23.49 -5.58 1.51
CA LEU A 147 -23.03 -5.86 0.14
C LEU A 147 -21.84 -6.82 0.11
N TRP A 148 -21.27 -7.17 1.27
CA TRP A 148 -20.17 -8.12 1.40
C TRP A 148 -20.53 -9.49 0.82
N ARG A 149 -20.01 -9.80 -0.37
CA ARG A 149 -20.18 -11.11 -1.01
C ARG A 149 -18.84 -11.75 -1.30
N ALA A 150 -18.29 -12.41 -0.28
CA ALA A 150 -17.06 -13.18 -0.42
C ALA A 150 -17.24 -14.29 -1.45
N GLU A 151 -16.38 -14.30 -2.47
CA GLU A 151 -16.35 -15.37 -3.46
C GLU A 151 -15.36 -16.44 -3.00
N ARG A 152 -15.63 -17.72 -3.30
CA ARG A 152 -14.69 -18.81 -2.99
C ARG A 152 -13.50 -18.88 -3.94
N SER A 153 -13.33 -17.91 -4.84
CA SER A 153 -12.23 -17.86 -5.81
C SER A 153 -10.90 -17.54 -5.11
N LEU A 154 -9.81 -18.15 -5.59
CA LEU A 154 -8.46 -17.86 -5.07
C LEU A 154 -8.11 -16.37 -5.21
N ILE A 155 -8.53 -15.74 -6.30
CA ILE A 155 -8.27 -14.31 -6.56
C ILE A 155 -8.96 -13.43 -5.49
N ASP A 156 -10.15 -13.80 -5.03
CA ASP A 156 -10.83 -13.07 -3.96
C ASP A 156 -10.14 -13.25 -2.59
N ARG A 157 -9.63 -14.45 -2.32
CA ARG A 157 -8.84 -14.71 -1.11
C ARG A 157 -7.52 -13.92 -1.13
N LEU A 158 -6.81 -13.92 -2.26
CA LEU A 158 -5.59 -13.14 -2.44
C LEU A 158 -5.83 -11.64 -2.26
N GLY A 159 -6.91 -11.09 -2.84
CA GLY A 159 -7.26 -9.68 -2.65
C GLY A 159 -7.60 -9.34 -1.19
N ARG A 160 -8.27 -10.24 -0.47
CA ARG A 160 -8.53 -10.06 0.97
C ARG A 160 -7.25 -10.12 1.80
N PHE A 161 -6.39 -11.11 1.53
CA PHE A 161 -5.09 -11.22 2.17
C PHE A 161 -4.26 -9.95 1.93
N LEU A 162 -4.24 -9.45 0.70
CA LEU A 162 -3.58 -8.21 0.36
C LEU A 162 -4.15 -7.00 1.12
N GLY A 163 -5.47 -6.95 1.29
CA GLY A 163 -6.11 -5.95 2.15
C GLY A 163 -5.64 -6.02 3.60
N VAL A 164 -5.48 -7.22 4.17
CA VAL A 164 -4.91 -7.41 5.51
C VAL A 164 -3.45 -6.93 5.54
N CYS A 165 -2.65 -7.25 4.53
CA CYS A 165 -1.27 -6.75 4.44
C CYS A 165 -1.22 -5.22 4.44
N TRP A 166 -2.12 -4.53 3.73
CA TRP A 166 -2.21 -3.07 3.77
C TRP A 166 -2.59 -2.51 5.14
N LEU A 167 -3.49 -3.19 5.87
CA LEU A 167 -3.84 -2.80 7.24
C LEU A 167 -2.66 -2.99 8.20
N LEU A 168 -1.96 -4.12 8.10
CA LEU A 168 -0.77 -4.38 8.90
C LEU A 168 0.33 -3.38 8.59
N GLU A 169 0.55 -3.06 7.32
CA GLU A 169 1.54 -2.08 6.91
C GLU A 169 1.23 -0.69 7.49
N PHE A 170 -0.04 -0.28 7.49
CA PHE A 170 -0.47 0.94 8.17
C PHE A 170 -0.18 0.90 9.67
N VAL A 171 -0.58 -0.15 10.37
CA VAL A 171 -0.36 -0.29 11.81
C VAL A 171 1.14 -0.28 12.16
N LEU A 172 1.96 -0.98 11.36
CA LEU A 172 3.41 -0.98 11.54
C LEU A 172 4.01 0.40 11.32
N GLY A 173 3.52 1.16 10.33
CA GLY A 173 3.91 2.54 10.09
C GLY A 173 3.61 3.46 11.28
N GLU A 174 2.40 3.35 11.85
CA GLU A 174 2.01 4.14 13.03
C GLU A 174 2.86 3.81 14.27
N ILE A 175 3.11 2.52 14.52
CA ILE A 175 3.98 2.09 15.64
C ILE A 175 5.40 2.66 15.48
N GLN A 176 5.93 2.67 14.25
CA GLN A 176 7.23 3.28 13.97
C GLN A 176 7.21 4.80 14.21
N GLY A 177 6.16 5.50 13.75
CA GLY A 177 5.98 6.93 13.97
C GLY A 177 5.97 7.31 15.46
N ILE A 178 5.21 6.57 16.27
CA ILE A 178 5.16 6.79 17.74
C ILE A 178 6.54 6.58 18.36
N ARG A 179 7.25 5.52 17.98
CA ARG A 179 8.60 5.23 18.48
C ARG A 179 9.58 6.36 18.14
N TRP A 180 9.47 6.96 16.95
CA TRP A 180 10.26 8.13 16.57
C TRP A 180 9.95 9.36 17.41
N ALA A 181 8.66 9.65 17.65
CA ALA A 181 8.26 10.79 18.47
C ALA A 181 8.84 10.70 19.90
N VAL A 182 8.86 9.50 20.49
CA VAL A 182 9.43 9.27 21.82
C VAL A 182 10.96 9.45 21.83
N ILE A 183 11.67 8.91 20.83
CA ILE A 183 13.13 9.06 20.73
C ILE A 183 13.50 10.54 20.55
N LEU A 184 12.80 11.24 19.68
CA LEU A 184 13.04 12.66 19.42
C LEU A 184 12.76 13.51 20.67
N GLY A 185 11.65 13.25 21.38
CA GLY A 185 11.34 13.92 22.64
C GLY A 185 12.43 13.74 23.69
N ASN A 186 12.97 12.52 23.83
CA ASN A 186 14.09 12.25 24.75
C ASN A 186 15.38 12.98 24.35
N LEU A 187 15.73 13.00 23.06
CA LEU A 187 16.91 13.72 22.57
C LEU A 187 16.79 15.22 22.80
N ILE A 188 15.63 15.80 22.51
CA ILE A 188 15.35 17.21 22.78
C ILE A 188 15.52 17.47 24.27
N SER A 189 14.87 16.70 25.14
CA SER A 189 14.96 16.92 26.60
C SER A 189 16.39 16.91 27.14
N ARG A 190 17.28 16.06 26.59
CA ARG A 190 18.70 15.99 26.96
C ARG A 190 19.54 17.15 26.43
N ALA A 191 19.14 17.78 25.34
CA ALA A 191 19.85 18.94 24.79
C ALA A 191 19.60 20.22 25.61
N TRP A 192 18.52 20.25 26.40
CA TRP A 192 18.13 21.39 27.24
C TRP A 192 18.50 21.24 28.72
N SER A 193 19.09 20.11 29.13
CA SER A 193 19.58 19.83 30.49
C SER A 193 21.09 19.99 30.58
#